data_AF-A0A2M8NL17-F1
#
_entry.id   AF-A0A2M8NL17-F1
#
_cell.length_a   1.000
_cell.length_b   1.000
_cell.length_c   1.000
_cell.angle_alpha   90.00
_cell.angle_beta   90.00
_cell.angle_gamma   90.00
#
_symmetry.space_group_name_H-M   'P 1'
#
loop_
_entity.id
_entity.type
_entity.pdbx_description
1 polymer ?
#
loop_
_entity_poly.entity_id
_entity_poly.type
_entity_poly.pdbx_seq_one_letter_code
_entity_poly.pdbx_strand_id
1 'polypeptide(L)'
;MSYTPSPDDTQPRRPNADARPPKYKPEDAPFAPPEVRSPRYSTGSSGYLEPPLPPRGMNGCAAFAILAALGAASIIIVALAGLAGWTSGQRQAAVYATATQNAAIQEQWSRISGDVESGNTVLLEARIRFLATLTPGVPGVPELFVTATALANGQTPTLDLIEPTPTPDADSNAIVTPAETPNAAASTDAAASLLPSGLRIDLPALLSEAQSQIATSQWADAIDTLDVIIAVDPNFQTALVRSLMIQALSSRAMQLYNSGQPAAGNLIVSRIEEFGTIPGDLAYERYAAQLYLNARALMGVNFPGAIQALRAVMDLGAGGRYYQQAQQALYETYVAYGDAFTYENNWCSAATQYRNAMNIFASGVANGKFTNADTICRTPPTVDPLQPPIDSTLPAGFVPLGP
;
A
#
# COMPACT_ATOMS: atom_id res chain seq x y z
N MET A 1 -33.23 -5.16 -66.35
CA MET A 1 -33.56 -3.84 -65.76
C MET A 1 -32.59 -3.63 -64.62
N SER A 2 -31.53 -2.86 -64.86
CA SER A 2 -30.40 -2.70 -63.95
C SER A 2 -30.54 -1.34 -63.26
N TYR A 3 -30.66 -1.33 -61.94
CA TYR A 3 -30.79 -0.12 -61.13
C TYR A 3 -29.45 0.20 -60.46
N THR A 4 -28.88 1.35 -60.79
CA THR A 4 -27.72 1.93 -60.09
C THR A 4 -28.21 3.02 -59.13
N PRO A 5 -27.85 2.98 -57.84
CA PRO A 5 -28.17 4.06 -56.90
C PRO A 5 -27.26 5.28 -57.10
N SER A 6 -27.85 6.48 -56.98
CA SER A 6 -27.19 7.79 -57.07
C SER A 6 -26.57 8.21 -55.71
N PRO A 7 -25.44 8.94 -55.65
CA PRO A 7 -24.67 9.15 -54.41
C PRO A 7 -25.06 10.35 -53.51
N ASP A 8 -26.14 11.09 -53.76
CA ASP A 8 -26.35 12.42 -53.14
C ASP A 8 -27.21 12.48 -51.86
N ASP A 9 -27.39 11.39 -51.11
CA ASP A 9 -28.29 11.37 -49.94
C ASP A 9 -27.55 11.09 -48.62
N THR A 10 -26.79 12.08 -48.14
CA THR A 10 -26.22 12.07 -46.77
C THR A 10 -26.36 13.44 -46.09
N GLN A 11 -27.58 13.84 -45.75
CA GLN A 11 -27.80 14.84 -44.70
C GLN A 11 -28.32 14.19 -43.40
N PRO A 12 -27.74 14.53 -42.23
CA PRO A 12 -28.12 13.90 -40.96
C PRO A 12 -29.46 14.43 -40.42
N ARG A 13 -30.39 13.50 -40.16
CA ARG A 13 -31.65 13.75 -39.43
C ARG A 13 -31.36 14.11 -37.97
N ARG A 14 -32.02 15.16 -37.48
CA ARG A 14 -32.03 15.57 -36.06
C ARG A 14 -32.89 14.60 -35.22
N PRO A 15 -32.49 14.24 -33.98
CA PRO A 15 -33.34 13.47 -33.08
C PRO A 15 -34.43 14.33 -32.43
N ASN A 16 -35.58 13.70 -32.22
CA ASN A 16 -36.85 14.25 -31.76
C ASN A 16 -36.77 14.98 -30.41
N ALA A 17 -37.36 16.17 -30.36
CA ALA A 17 -37.70 16.89 -29.15
C ALA A 17 -39.21 16.74 -28.91
N ASP A 18 -39.62 15.71 -28.16
CA ASP A 18 -40.97 15.60 -27.59
C ASP A 18 -40.97 14.59 -26.44
N ALA A 19 -40.57 15.05 -25.25
CA ALA A 19 -40.80 14.35 -24.00
C ALA A 19 -41.24 15.35 -22.93
N ARG A 20 -42.54 15.37 -22.63
CA ARG A 20 -43.13 16.14 -21.53
C ARG A 20 -42.83 15.41 -20.20
N PRO A 21 -42.43 16.11 -19.12
CA PRO A 21 -42.28 15.49 -17.82
C PRO A 21 -43.65 15.28 -17.12
N PRO A 22 -43.81 14.23 -16.29
CA PRO A 22 -45.03 14.01 -15.51
C PRO A 22 -45.14 14.98 -14.33
N LYS A 23 -46.37 15.41 -14.04
CA LYS A 23 -46.74 16.24 -12.89
C LYS A 23 -46.71 15.42 -11.61
N TYR A 24 -45.94 15.85 -10.62
CA TYR A 24 -45.97 15.30 -9.25
C TYR A 24 -46.98 16.09 -8.39
N LYS A 25 -47.92 15.38 -7.75
CA LYS A 25 -48.84 15.91 -6.73
C LYS A 25 -48.21 15.73 -5.34
N PRO A 26 -48.29 16.72 -4.43
CA PRO A 26 -47.95 16.52 -3.03
C PRO A 26 -49.23 16.37 -2.18
N GLU A 27 -49.37 15.26 -1.46
CA GLU A 27 -50.28 15.13 -0.30
C GLU A 27 -49.90 13.85 0.46
N ASP A 28 -49.40 14.03 1.68
CA ASP A 28 -49.80 13.32 2.90
C ASP A 28 -48.73 13.48 3.99
N ALA A 29 -49.10 14.20 5.07
CA ALA A 29 -48.40 14.25 6.35
C ALA A 29 -48.39 12.86 7.01
N PRO A 30 -47.54 12.56 8.01
CA PRO A 30 -47.95 12.84 9.40
C PRO A 30 -46.80 12.98 10.46
N PHE A 31 -47.23 13.27 11.70
CA PHE A 31 -46.59 13.06 13.01
C PHE A 31 -45.94 14.27 13.71
N ALA A 32 -46.71 14.81 14.66
CA ALA A 32 -46.25 15.64 15.76
C ALA A 32 -45.63 14.75 16.87
N PRO A 33 -44.48 15.14 17.46
CA PRO A 33 -43.94 14.48 18.65
C PRO A 33 -44.47 15.09 19.97
N PRO A 34 -44.38 14.35 21.09
CA PRO A 34 -45.11 14.61 22.33
C PRO A 34 -44.50 15.72 23.19
N GLU A 35 -45.38 16.37 23.94
CA GLU A 35 -45.11 17.43 24.90
C GLU A 35 -44.36 16.89 26.14
N VAL A 36 -43.08 17.27 26.28
CA VAL A 36 -42.25 16.89 27.44
C VAL A 36 -42.38 17.94 28.54
N ARG A 37 -43.01 17.51 29.64
CA ARG A 37 -43.12 18.20 30.94
C ARG A 37 -41.75 18.62 31.47
N SER A 38 -41.55 19.91 31.69
CA SER A 38 -40.37 20.46 32.38
C SER A 38 -40.43 20.17 33.90
N PRO A 39 -39.31 19.81 34.55
CA PRO A 39 -39.24 19.78 36.01
C PRO A 39 -39.13 21.20 36.58
N ARG A 40 -39.95 21.50 37.60
CA ARG A 40 -39.81 22.71 38.42
C ARG A 40 -38.50 22.60 39.21
N TYR A 41 -37.61 23.57 39.06
CA TYR A 41 -36.55 23.80 40.05
C TYR A 41 -36.94 24.91 41.02
N SER A 42 -36.77 24.56 42.28
CA SER A 42 -37.06 25.32 43.48
C SER A 42 -36.08 26.49 43.67
N THR A 43 -36.64 27.55 44.24
CA THR A 43 -36.07 28.78 44.78
C THR A 43 -34.86 28.65 45.69
N GLY A 44 -34.02 29.70 45.64
CA GLY A 44 -32.99 30.12 46.61
C GLY A 44 -31.80 30.71 45.86
N SER A 45 -31.18 31.84 46.18
CA SER A 45 -31.23 32.75 47.32
C SER A 45 -30.49 34.02 46.89
N SER A 46 -30.99 35.20 47.27
CA SER A 46 -30.36 36.51 47.03
C SER A 46 -28.97 36.62 47.66
N GLY A 47 -28.05 37.32 46.98
CA GLY A 47 -26.75 37.72 47.51
C GLY A 47 -26.20 38.90 46.71
N TYR A 48 -25.83 39.96 47.43
CA TYR A 48 -25.64 41.33 46.96
C TYR A 48 -24.35 41.57 46.15
N LEU A 49 -24.42 42.64 45.34
CA LEU A 49 -23.35 43.23 44.53
C LEU A 49 -22.17 43.72 45.40
N GLU A 50 -20.95 43.27 45.11
CA GLU A 50 -19.70 43.91 45.53
C GLU A 50 -19.05 44.65 44.34
N PRO A 51 -18.51 45.88 44.54
CA PRO A 51 -17.81 46.63 43.49
C PRO A 51 -16.37 46.13 43.26
N PRO A 52 -15.81 46.34 42.04
CA PRO A 52 -14.50 45.81 41.69
C PRO A 52 -13.35 46.62 42.30
N LEU A 53 -12.35 45.90 42.82
CA LEU A 53 -11.07 46.45 43.31
C LEU A 53 -10.09 46.73 42.14
N PRO A 54 -9.20 47.73 42.27
CA PRO A 54 -8.25 48.10 41.21
C PRO A 54 -7.13 47.06 41.02
N PRO A 55 -6.58 46.92 39.79
CA PRO A 55 -5.60 45.90 39.48
C PRO A 55 -4.24 46.19 40.14
N ARG A 56 -3.72 45.19 40.87
CA ARG A 56 -2.35 45.17 41.39
C ARG A 56 -1.38 44.81 40.25
N GLY A 57 -0.42 45.67 39.98
CA GLY A 57 0.65 45.41 39.00
C GLY A 57 1.43 44.15 39.36
N MET A 58 1.43 43.17 38.44
CA MET A 58 2.24 41.97 38.54
C MET A 58 3.67 42.27 38.07
N ASN A 59 4.63 41.94 38.94
CA ASN A 59 6.06 42.12 38.72
C ASN A 59 6.53 41.30 37.50
N GLY A 60 7.32 41.93 36.61
CA GLY A 60 7.74 41.39 35.31
C GLY A 60 8.48 40.05 35.32
N CYS A 61 8.96 39.55 36.47
CA CYS A 61 9.59 38.23 36.57
C CYS A 61 8.63 37.06 36.29
N ALA A 62 7.33 37.20 36.60
CA ALA A 62 6.36 36.13 36.37
C ALA A 62 6.10 35.89 34.87
N ALA A 63 6.10 36.95 34.07
CA ALA A 63 5.91 36.85 32.63
C ALA A 63 7.07 36.13 31.92
N PHE A 64 8.31 36.39 32.34
CA PHE A 64 9.49 35.69 31.81
C PHE A 64 9.54 34.22 32.22
N ALA A 65 9.08 33.88 33.43
CA ALA A 65 8.99 32.49 33.88
C ALA A 65 7.96 31.68 33.06
N ILE A 66 6.82 32.29 32.72
CA ILE A 66 5.80 31.66 31.88
C ILE A 66 6.32 31.46 30.44
N LEU A 67 6.98 32.45 29.86
CA LEU A 67 7.56 32.33 28.51
C LEU A 67 8.70 31.29 28.47
N ALA A 68 9.53 31.21 29.50
CA ALA A 68 10.56 30.17 29.61
C ALA A 68 9.95 28.77 29.76
N ALA A 69 8.87 28.62 30.54
CA ALA A 69 8.15 27.35 30.68
C ALA A 69 7.50 26.90 29.36
N LEU A 70 6.89 27.83 28.61
CA LEU A 70 6.31 27.54 27.29
C LEU A 70 7.39 27.18 26.25
N GLY A 71 8.56 27.83 26.30
CA GLY A 71 9.71 27.49 25.45
C GLY A 71 10.31 26.12 25.78
N ALA A 72 10.39 25.74 27.06
CA ALA A 72 10.84 24.41 27.45
C ALA A 72 9.84 23.32 27.04
N ALA A 73 8.53 23.60 27.18
CA ALA A 73 7.49 22.67 26.76
C ALA A 73 7.49 22.41 25.25
N SER A 74 7.74 23.43 24.41
CA SER A 74 7.80 23.24 22.95
C SER A 74 8.98 22.38 22.52
N ILE A 75 10.15 22.55 23.14
CA ILE A 75 11.34 21.73 22.86
C ILE A 75 11.09 20.26 23.26
N ILE A 76 10.42 20.02 24.39
CA ILE A 76 10.06 18.66 24.83
C ILE A 76 9.08 18.00 23.86
N ILE A 77 8.08 18.74 23.36
CA ILE A 77 7.11 18.20 22.39
C ILE A 77 7.80 17.82 21.07
N VAL A 78 8.72 18.64 20.57
CA VAL A 78 9.49 18.33 19.35
C VAL A 78 10.41 17.11 19.56
N ALA A 79 11.05 16.99 20.72
CA ALA A 79 11.87 15.83 21.05
C ALA A 79 11.05 14.53 21.15
N LEU A 80 9.87 14.58 21.75
CA LEU A 80 8.96 13.44 21.83
C LEU A 80 8.40 13.03 20.45
N ALA A 81 8.11 13.99 19.57
CA ALA A 81 7.69 13.70 18.20
C ALA A 81 8.81 13.02 17.38
N GLY A 82 10.06 13.46 17.54
CA GLY A 82 11.22 12.82 16.90
C GLY A 82 11.46 11.38 17.38
N LEU A 83 11.29 11.12 18.68
CA LEU A 83 11.43 9.78 19.25
C LEU A 83 10.27 8.84 18.86
N ALA A 84 9.04 9.36 18.78
CA ALA A 84 7.90 8.60 18.28
C ALA A 84 8.09 8.21 16.79
N GLY A 85 8.60 9.14 15.96
CA GLY A 85 8.92 8.86 14.55
C GLY A 85 10.02 7.82 14.35
N TRP A 86 11.08 7.85 15.18
CA TRP A 86 12.19 6.90 15.13
C TRP A 86 11.75 5.46 15.48
N THR A 87 10.93 5.32 16.50
CA THR A 87 10.41 4.01 16.95
C THR A 87 9.38 3.43 15.98
N SER A 88 8.51 4.27 15.39
CA SER A 88 7.60 3.82 14.32
C SER A 88 8.34 3.42 13.04
N GLY A 89 9.44 4.12 12.69
CA GLY A 89 10.26 3.81 11.53
C GLY A 89 10.98 2.46 11.64
N GLN A 90 11.50 2.13 12.83
CA GLN A 90 12.11 0.82 13.07
C GLN A 90 11.08 -0.32 13.12
N ARG A 91 9.86 -0.07 13.65
CA ARG A 91 8.77 -1.07 13.63
C ARG A 91 8.29 -1.34 12.21
N GLN A 92 8.20 -0.31 11.37
CA GLN A 92 7.91 -0.46 9.94
C GLN A 92 9.04 -1.22 9.23
N ALA A 93 10.31 -0.90 9.47
CA ALA A 93 11.43 -1.63 8.87
C ALA A 93 11.48 -3.12 9.28
N ALA A 94 11.16 -3.43 10.54
CA ALA A 94 11.04 -4.81 11.02
C ALA A 94 9.82 -5.52 10.41
N VAL A 95 8.67 -4.85 10.32
CA VAL A 95 7.48 -5.38 9.62
C VAL A 95 7.77 -5.61 8.14
N TYR A 96 8.51 -4.72 7.47
CA TYR A 96 8.91 -4.93 6.08
C TYR A 96 9.90 -6.07 5.93
N ALA A 97 10.89 -6.22 6.81
CA ALA A 97 11.86 -7.31 6.79
C ALA A 97 11.23 -8.68 7.10
N THR A 98 10.29 -8.75 8.05
CA THR A 98 9.56 -9.97 8.39
C THR A 98 8.45 -10.27 7.39
N ALA A 99 7.78 -9.24 6.84
CA ALA A 99 6.79 -9.41 5.78
C ALA A 99 7.42 -9.87 4.46
N THR A 100 8.63 -9.40 4.10
CA THR A 100 9.34 -9.96 2.93
C THR A 100 9.80 -11.40 3.17
N GLN A 101 10.29 -11.72 4.37
CA GLN A 101 10.69 -13.10 4.68
C GLN A 101 9.48 -14.05 4.63
N ASN A 102 8.37 -13.66 5.26
CA ASN A 102 7.13 -14.46 5.23
C ASN A 102 6.50 -14.49 3.83
N ALA A 103 6.55 -13.41 3.06
CA ALA A 103 6.07 -13.40 1.67
C ALA A 103 6.91 -14.31 0.77
N ALA A 104 8.24 -14.31 0.94
CA ALA A 104 9.13 -15.23 0.22
C ALA A 104 8.87 -16.68 0.60
N ILE A 105 8.66 -16.98 1.89
CA ILE A 105 8.28 -18.32 2.36
C ILE A 105 6.94 -18.75 1.74
N GLN A 106 5.92 -17.88 1.78
CA GLN A 106 4.60 -18.18 1.21
C GLN A 106 4.64 -18.35 -0.30
N GLU A 107 5.44 -17.55 -1.00
CA GLU A 107 5.64 -17.69 -2.44
C GLU A 107 6.25 -19.05 -2.77
N GLN A 108 7.31 -19.47 -2.07
CA GLN A 108 7.92 -20.77 -2.27
C GLN A 108 6.95 -21.90 -1.88
N TRP A 109 6.19 -21.75 -0.80
CA TRP A 109 5.20 -22.73 -0.36
C TRP A 109 4.08 -22.95 -1.39
N SER A 110 3.51 -21.86 -1.93
CA SER A 110 2.41 -21.93 -2.90
C SER A 110 2.78 -22.63 -4.21
N ARG A 111 4.07 -22.71 -4.53
CA ARG A 111 4.57 -23.31 -5.77
C ARG A 111 4.85 -24.81 -5.66
N ILE A 112 4.93 -25.34 -4.44
CA ILE A 112 5.14 -26.77 -4.19
C ILE A 112 4.05 -27.61 -4.85
N SER A 113 2.79 -27.14 -4.81
CA SER A 113 1.70 -27.83 -5.51
C SER A 113 1.94 -27.90 -7.01
N GLY A 114 2.42 -26.82 -7.63
CA GLY A 114 2.77 -26.77 -9.05
C GLY A 114 3.93 -27.70 -9.42
N ASP A 115 4.97 -27.78 -8.57
CA ASP A 115 6.09 -28.71 -8.79
C ASP A 115 5.64 -30.19 -8.68
N VAL A 116 4.69 -30.47 -7.79
CA VAL A 116 4.07 -31.80 -7.64
C VAL A 116 3.17 -32.13 -8.84
N GLU A 117 2.36 -31.18 -9.30
CA GLU A 117 1.47 -31.34 -10.46
C GLU A 117 2.25 -31.54 -11.77
N SER A 118 3.36 -30.81 -11.93
CA SER A 118 4.23 -30.89 -13.11
C SER A 118 5.18 -32.10 -13.08
N GLY A 119 5.27 -32.82 -11.95
CA GLY A 119 6.19 -33.95 -11.78
C GLY A 119 7.67 -33.54 -11.73
N ASN A 120 7.97 -32.26 -11.49
CA ASN A 120 9.34 -31.74 -11.47
C ASN A 120 10.03 -32.07 -10.13
N THR A 121 10.41 -33.34 -9.99
CA THR A 121 11.00 -33.90 -8.75
C THR A 121 12.31 -33.20 -8.34
N VAL A 122 13.10 -32.75 -9.31
CA VAL A 122 14.39 -32.07 -9.07
C VAL A 122 14.17 -30.68 -8.47
N LEU A 123 13.24 -29.89 -9.03
CA LEU A 123 12.91 -28.57 -8.52
C LEU A 123 12.14 -28.64 -7.20
N LEU A 124 11.19 -29.57 -7.09
CA LEU A 124 10.46 -29.84 -5.85
C LEU A 124 11.41 -30.10 -4.69
N GLU A 125 12.36 -31.01 -4.89
CA GLU A 125 13.32 -31.37 -3.85
C GLU A 125 14.24 -30.20 -3.48
N ALA A 126 14.73 -29.48 -4.48
CA ALA A 126 15.51 -28.29 -4.27
C ALA A 126 14.78 -27.23 -3.43
N ARG A 127 13.50 -26.99 -3.71
CA ARG A 127 12.65 -26.01 -3.00
C ARG A 127 12.43 -26.42 -1.54
N ILE A 128 12.14 -27.70 -1.28
CA ILE A 128 11.97 -28.23 0.08
C ILE A 128 13.28 -28.08 0.87
N ARG A 129 14.44 -28.38 0.26
CA ARG A 129 15.74 -28.18 0.92
C ARG A 129 16.02 -26.70 1.20
N PHE A 130 15.70 -25.81 0.28
CA PHE A 130 15.84 -24.37 0.50
C PHE A 130 15.00 -23.90 1.70
N LEU A 131 13.73 -24.33 1.79
CA LEU A 131 12.88 -24.01 2.95
C LEU A 131 13.46 -24.56 4.26
N ALA A 132 14.16 -25.71 4.22
CA ALA A 132 14.81 -26.31 5.37
C ALA A 132 16.07 -25.55 5.86
N THR A 133 16.66 -24.66 5.05
CA THR A 133 17.83 -23.86 5.45
C THR A 133 17.46 -22.54 6.12
N LEU A 134 16.20 -22.10 6.02
CA LEU A 134 15.73 -20.87 6.64
C LEU A 134 15.68 -21.00 8.17
N THR A 135 16.10 -19.95 8.88
CA THR A 135 16.07 -19.89 10.35
C THR A 135 15.24 -18.68 10.82
N PRO A 136 14.20 -18.87 11.68
CA PRO A 136 13.72 -20.15 12.21
C PRO A 136 13.12 -21.04 11.12
N GLY A 137 13.22 -22.37 11.31
CA GLY A 137 12.76 -23.35 10.32
C GLY A 137 11.27 -23.21 9.99
N VAL A 138 10.94 -23.32 8.70
CA VAL A 138 9.55 -23.24 8.23
C VAL A 138 8.76 -24.47 8.72
N PRO A 139 7.62 -24.30 9.42
CA PRO A 139 6.78 -25.41 9.84
C PRO A 139 6.26 -26.22 8.64
N GLY A 140 6.15 -27.55 8.75
CA GLY A 140 5.59 -28.40 7.69
C GLY A 140 6.59 -28.88 6.62
N VAL A 141 7.83 -28.40 6.64
CA VAL A 141 8.90 -28.85 5.72
C VAL A 141 9.26 -30.34 5.87
N PRO A 142 9.36 -30.92 7.08
CA PRO A 142 9.63 -32.36 7.25
C PRO A 142 8.64 -33.28 6.52
N GLU A 143 7.36 -32.91 6.50
CA GLU A 143 6.28 -33.67 5.89
C GLU A 143 6.39 -33.66 4.35
N LEU A 144 6.89 -32.57 3.76
CA LEU A 144 7.07 -32.43 2.32
C LEU A 144 8.14 -33.36 1.75
N PHE A 145 9.15 -33.74 2.54
CA PHE A 145 10.15 -34.73 2.10
C PHE A 145 9.53 -36.11 1.82
N VAL A 146 8.45 -36.47 2.53
CA VAL A 146 7.72 -37.73 2.28
C VAL A 146 7.02 -37.67 0.92
N THR A 147 6.39 -36.54 0.61
CA THR A 147 5.73 -36.28 -0.67
C THR A 147 6.71 -36.30 -1.84
N ALA A 148 7.86 -35.62 -1.71
CA ALA A 148 8.89 -35.62 -2.73
C ALA A 148 9.46 -37.02 -2.99
N THR A 149 9.63 -37.83 -1.94
CA THR A 149 10.07 -39.23 -2.06
C THR A 149 9.03 -40.10 -2.76
N ALA A 150 7.74 -39.92 -2.45
CA ALA A 150 6.65 -40.65 -3.12
C ALA A 150 6.57 -40.32 -4.61
N LEU A 151 6.71 -39.03 -4.96
CA LEU A 151 6.71 -38.56 -6.35
C LEU A 151 7.93 -39.07 -7.12
N ALA A 152 9.12 -39.04 -6.52
CA ALA A 152 10.35 -39.59 -7.10
C ALA A 152 10.26 -41.11 -7.38
N ASN A 153 9.42 -41.83 -6.63
CA ASN A 153 9.14 -43.25 -6.83
C ASN A 153 7.95 -43.53 -7.77
N GLY A 154 7.38 -42.50 -8.42
CA GLY A 154 6.27 -42.64 -9.38
C GLY A 154 4.90 -42.93 -8.75
N GLN A 155 4.74 -42.65 -7.45
CA GLN A 155 3.46 -42.78 -6.75
C GLN A 155 2.72 -41.43 -6.74
N THR A 156 1.40 -41.44 -6.90
CA THR A 156 0.55 -40.24 -6.78
C THR A 156 0.34 -39.87 -5.31
N PRO A 157 0.88 -38.76 -4.79
CA PRO A 157 0.68 -38.36 -3.40
C PRO A 157 -0.66 -37.64 -3.21
N THR A 158 -1.27 -37.77 -2.02
CA THR A 158 -2.38 -36.91 -1.56
C THR A 158 -1.76 -35.76 -0.75
N LEU A 159 -1.77 -34.54 -1.28
CA LEU A 159 -1.27 -33.34 -0.60
C LEU A 159 -2.35 -32.79 0.34
N ASP A 160 -2.20 -33.00 1.65
CA ASP A 160 -2.86 -32.18 2.67
C ASP A 160 -1.87 -31.07 3.09
N LEU A 161 -1.84 -29.98 2.32
CA LEU A 161 -0.97 -28.82 2.60
C LEU A 161 -1.54 -28.02 3.77
N ILE A 162 -0.82 -27.99 4.90
CA ILE A 162 -1.05 -27.04 5.98
C ILE A 162 -0.36 -25.74 5.58
N GLU A 163 -1.13 -24.69 5.29
CA GLU A 163 -0.61 -23.36 4.96
C GLU A 163 0.14 -22.77 6.17
N PRO A 164 1.30 -22.10 5.98
CA PRO A 164 1.96 -21.42 7.08
C PRO A 164 1.03 -20.34 7.64
N THR A 165 0.56 -20.52 8.88
CA THR A 165 -0.29 -19.51 9.55
C THR A 165 0.56 -18.27 9.86
N PRO A 166 0.11 -17.03 9.56
CA PRO A 166 0.80 -15.84 10.02
C PRO A 166 0.68 -15.74 11.53
N THR A 167 1.77 -16.00 12.26
CA THR A 167 1.79 -15.89 13.73
C THR A 167 1.55 -14.43 14.18
N PRO A 168 0.53 -14.14 14.99
CA PRO A 168 0.45 -12.90 15.76
C PRO A 168 1.07 -13.08 17.16
N ASP A 169 1.88 -12.08 17.51
CA ASP A 169 2.35 -11.64 18.83
C ASP A 169 3.03 -12.62 19.82
N ALA A 170 4.21 -12.18 20.23
CA ALA A 170 4.97 -12.66 21.35
C ALA A 170 4.21 -12.42 22.67
N ASP A 171 4.12 -13.45 23.51
CA ASP A 171 4.05 -13.26 24.94
C ASP A 171 4.84 -14.33 25.70
N SER A 172 5.25 -13.94 26.89
CA SER A 172 6.45 -14.35 27.60
C SER A 172 6.40 -15.68 28.36
N ASN A 173 7.60 -16.15 28.71
CA ASN A 173 7.98 -17.07 29.79
C ASN A 173 7.81 -18.59 29.61
N ALA A 174 8.92 -19.25 29.27
CA ALA A 174 9.31 -20.51 29.90
C ALA A 174 10.82 -20.52 30.17
N ILE A 175 11.15 -20.44 31.46
CA ILE A 175 12.47 -20.68 32.04
C ILE A 175 12.72 -22.19 31.99
N VAL A 176 13.84 -22.64 31.42
CA VAL A 176 14.50 -23.88 31.86
C VAL A 176 16.01 -23.68 31.95
N THR A 177 16.50 -23.99 33.14
CA THR A 177 17.85 -23.88 33.71
C THR A 177 18.85 -24.86 33.06
N PRO A 178 20.17 -24.57 33.09
CA PRO A 178 21.21 -25.36 32.41
C PRO A 178 21.81 -26.46 33.30
N ALA A 179 22.13 -27.61 32.71
CA ALA A 179 23.02 -28.66 33.24
C ALA A 179 23.36 -29.61 32.08
N GLU A 180 24.54 -30.17 31.87
CA GLU A 180 25.84 -30.13 32.52
C GLU A 180 26.83 -30.71 31.49
N THR A 181 28.05 -30.16 31.43
CA THR A 181 29.19 -30.75 30.71
C THR A 181 29.94 -31.69 31.65
N PRO A 182 30.38 -32.87 31.18
CA PRO A 182 31.77 -33.23 31.44
C PRO A 182 32.57 -33.57 30.17
N ASN A 183 33.84 -33.23 30.25
CA ASN A 183 34.80 -33.01 29.18
C ASN A 183 35.62 -34.28 28.82
N ALA A 184 36.27 -34.18 27.65
CA ALA A 184 37.53 -34.81 27.23
C ALA A 184 37.53 -36.25 26.66
N ALA A 185 37.77 -36.36 25.35
CA ALA A 185 39.09 -36.74 24.81
C ALA A 185 39.14 -36.52 23.29
N ALA A 186 40.29 -36.05 22.81
CA ALA A 186 40.58 -35.74 21.42
C ALA A 186 40.53 -36.97 20.50
N SER A 187 40.05 -36.79 19.27
CA SER A 187 40.53 -37.48 18.07
C SER A 187 40.17 -36.66 16.83
N THR A 188 41.20 -36.19 16.15
CA THR A 188 41.16 -35.69 14.79
C THR A 188 40.69 -36.80 13.85
N ASP A 189 39.51 -36.67 13.25
CA ASP A 189 39.30 -37.05 11.85
C ASP A 189 38.00 -36.46 11.31
N ALA A 190 38.03 -36.14 10.01
CA ALA A 190 36.88 -35.69 9.27
C ALA A 190 35.87 -36.84 9.12
N ALA A 191 34.66 -36.71 9.67
CA ALA A 191 33.51 -37.48 9.21
C ALA A 191 32.19 -36.87 9.70
N ALA A 192 31.41 -36.40 8.72
CA ALA A 192 29.96 -36.51 8.68
C ALA A 192 29.14 -36.00 9.88
N SER A 193 28.66 -34.77 9.74
CA SER A 193 27.26 -34.51 10.07
C SER A 193 26.40 -35.45 9.21
N LEU A 194 25.93 -36.54 9.81
CA LEU A 194 25.03 -37.48 9.15
C LEU A 194 23.64 -36.88 9.08
N LEU A 195 23.37 -36.15 8.00
CA LEU A 195 22.08 -36.26 7.34
C LEU A 195 22.11 -37.55 6.51
N PRO A 196 21.19 -38.52 6.72
CA PRO A 196 21.10 -39.70 5.89
C PRO A 196 20.40 -39.33 4.59
N SER A 197 21.18 -38.86 3.62
CA SER A 197 20.89 -38.95 2.20
C SER A 197 22.16 -38.56 1.46
N GLY A 198 22.89 -39.56 0.96
CA GLY A 198 23.94 -39.35 -0.04
C GLY A 198 23.37 -38.92 -1.40
N LEU A 199 22.42 -37.98 -1.39
CA LEU A 199 21.75 -37.49 -2.58
C LEU A 199 22.50 -36.28 -3.11
N ARG A 200 23.03 -36.41 -4.32
CA ARG A 200 23.76 -35.34 -4.99
C ARG A 200 22.74 -34.50 -5.76
N ILE A 201 22.64 -33.22 -5.42
CA ILE A 201 21.94 -32.25 -6.27
C ILE A 201 22.73 -32.14 -7.58
N ASP A 202 22.09 -32.46 -8.70
CA ASP A 202 22.68 -32.37 -10.03
C ASP A 202 22.60 -30.92 -10.55
N LEU A 203 23.63 -30.13 -10.22
CA LEU A 203 23.75 -28.72 -10.62
C LEU A 203 23.69 -28.51 -12.15
N PRO A 204 24.38 -29.32 -12.99
CA PRO A 204 24.18 -29.29 -14.44
C PRO A 204 22.73 -29.50 -14.89
N ALA A 205 22.00 -30.45 -14.29
CA ALA A 205 20.60 -30.67 -14.64
C ALA A 205 19.71 -29.47 -14.25
N LEU A 206 19.90 -28.90 -13.06
CA LEU A 206 19.22 -27.67 -12.63
C LEU A 206 19.52 -26.49 -13.56
N LEU A 207 20.77 -26.36 -14.03
CA LEU A 207 21.12 -25.30 -14.97
C LEU A 207 20.43 -25.47 -16.33
N SER A 208 20.33 -26.70 -16.84
CA SER A 208 19.58 -27.00 -18.06
C SER A 208 18.08 -26.69 -17.90
N GLU A 209 17.52 -26.96 -16.71
CA GLU A 209 16.14 -26.64 -16.38
C GLU A 209 15.91 -25.13 -16.35
N ALA A 210 16.77 -24.36 -15.68
CA ALA A 210 16.69 -22.90 -15.65
C ALA A 210 16.75 -22.29 -17.07
N GLN A 211 17.58 -22.84 -17.95
CA GLN A 211 17.65 -22.42 -19.36
C GLN A 211 16.35 -22.71 -20.11
N SER A 212 15.72 -23.86 -19.86
CA SER A 212 14.40 -24.21 -20.42
C SER A 212 13.30 -23.28 -19.93
N GLN A 213 13.28 -22.96 -18.64
CA GLN A 213 12.33 -22.03 -18.02
C GLN A 213 12.49 -20.61 -18.61
N ILE A 214 13.72 -20.15 -18.81
CA ILE A 214 14.01 -18.89 -19.52
C ILE A 214 13.50 -18.94 -20.96
N ALA A 215 13.77 -20.03 -21.70
CA ALA A 215 13.32 -20.18 -23.08
C ALA A 215 11.78 -20.20 -23.20
N THR A 216 11.09 -20.70 -22.19
CA THR A 216 9.62 -20.77 -22.12
C THR A 216 8.98 -19.58 -21.40
N SER A 217 9.76 -18.55 -21.06
CA SER A 217 9.31 -17.34 -20.34
C SER A 217 8.75 -17.60 -18.92
N GLN A 218 9.10 -18.72 -18.32
CA GLN A 218 8.81 -19.06 -16.92
C GLN A 218 9.85 -18.39 -16.00
N TRP A 219 9.91 -17.05 -16.03
CA TRP A 219 10.97 -16.29 -15.35
C TRP A 219 11.02 -16.51 -13.86
N ALA A 220 9.85 -16.69 -13.24
CA ALA A 220 9.74 -16.84 -11.81
C ALA A 220 10.34 -18.19 -11.35
N ASP A 221 10.07 -19.27 -12.09
CA ASP A 221 10.63 -20.58 -11.82
C ASP A 221 12.12 -20.64 -12.19
N ALA A 222 12.53 -19.93 -13.23
CA ALA A 222 13.95 -19.74 -13.57
C ALA A 222 14.73 -19.08 -12.44
N ILE A 223 14.20 -18.01 -11.84
CA ILE A 223 14.82 -17.34 -10.70
C ILE A 223 14.98 -18.31 -9.53
N ASP A 224 13.91 -19.04 -9.18
CA ASP A 224 13.93 -20.02 -8.09
C ASP A 224 15.00 -21.11 -8.34
N THR A 225 15.05 -21.66 -9.55
CA THR A 225 16.03 -22.68 -9.94
C THR A 225 17.46 -22.15 -9.86
N LEU A 226 17.70 -20.92 -10.31
CA LEU A 226 19.02 -20.28 -10.24
C LEU A 226 19.43 -19.95 -8.80
N ASP A 227 18.48 -19.61 -7.94
CA ASP A 227 18.72 -19.39 -6.50
C ASP A 227 19.15 -20.66 -5.79
N VAL A 228 18.52 -21.79 -6.12
CA VAL A 228 18.96 -23.10 -5.64
C VAL A 228 20.40 -23.37 -6.06
N ILE A 229 20.75 -23.14 -7.32
CA ILE A 229 22.12 -23.34 -7.82
C ILE A 229 23.12 -22.52 -7.00
N ILE A 230 22.84 -21.23 -6.80
CA ILE A 230 23.71 -20.33 -6.01
C ILE A 230 23.81 -20.77 -4.56
N ALA A 231 22.71 -21.22 -3.95
CA ALA A 231 22.67 -21.66 -2.56
C ALA A 231 23.46 -22.96 -2.35
N VAL A 232 23.44 -23.87 -3.32
CA VAL A 232 24.13 -25.17 -3.26
C VAL A 232 25.63 -25.01 -3.54
N ASP A 233 26.01 -24.28 -4.59
CA ASP A 233 27.40 -23.96 -4.91
C ASP A 233 27.53 -22.57 -5.55
N PRO A 234 27.95 -21.54 -4.77
CA PRO A 234 28.15 -20.18 -5.27
C PRO A 234 29.19 -20.05 -6.39
N ASN A 235 30.11 -21.01 -6.53
CA ASN A 235 31.19 -20.99 -7.52
C ASN A 235 30.82 -21.75 -8.81
N PHE A 236 29.68 -22.42 -8.85
CA PHE A 236 29.24 -23.19 -10.01
C PHE A 236 28.91 -22.25 -11.19
N GLN A 237 29.75 -22.28 -12.22
CA GLN A 237 29.55 -21.52 -13.47
C GLN A 237 29.10 -20.07 -13.24
N THR A 238 29.72 -19.38 -12.28
CA THR A 238 29.23 -18.11 -11.72
C THR A 238 28.87 -17.07 -12.79
N ALA A 239 29.69 -16.92 -13.83
CA ALA A 239 29.42 -15.96 -14.90
C ALA A 239 28.13 -16.26 -15.68
N LEU A 240 27.88 -17.54 -15.98
CA LEU A 240 26.69 -17.98 -16.70
C LEU A 240 25.45 -17.85 -15.82
N VAL A 241 25.48 -18.38 -14.60
CA VAL A 241 24.36 -18.31 -13.64
C VAL A 241 23.97 -16.86 -13.37
N ARG A 242 24.95 -15.99 -13.13
CA ARG A 242 24.76 -14.55 -12.97
C ARG A 242 24.08 -13.90 -14.18
N SER A 243 24.52 -14.26 -15.40
CA SER A 243 23.91 -13.71 -16.63
C SER A 243 22.45 -14.13 -16.81
N LEU A 244 22.14 -15.41 -16.53
CA LEU A 244 20.78 -15.95 -16.59
C LEU A 244 19.89 -15.33 -15.51
N MET A 245 20.43 -15.10 -14.30
CA MET A 245 19.71 -14.46 -13.21
C MET A 245 19.33 -13.02 -13.57
N ILE A 246 20.26 -12.22 -14.12
CA ILE A 246 19.95 -10.86 -14.59
C ILE A 246 18.87 -10.90 -15.67
N GLN A 247 18.96 -11.83 -16.62
CA GLN A 247 17.97 -11.98 -17.68
C GLN A 247 16.58 -12.30 -17.12
N ALA A 248 16.48 -13.29 -16.23
CA ALA A 248 15.21 -13.71 -15.64
C ALA A 248 14.59 -12.61 -14.76
N LEU A 249 15.39 -11.97 -13.89
CA LEU A 249 14.94 -10.84 -13.06
C LEU A 249 14.47 -9.67 -13.92
N SER A 250 15.21 -9.34 -14.99
CA SER A 250 14.85 -8.24 -15.89
C SER A 250 13.50 -8.46 -16.55
N SER A 251 13.28 -9.66 -17.11
CA SER A 251 12.01 -10.04 -17.73
C SER A 251 10.87 -10.08 -16.72
N ARG A 252 11.12 -10.61 -15.51
CA ARG A 252 10.13 -10.64 -14.43
C ARG A 252 9.71 -9.25 -13.98
N ALA A 253 10.67 -8.33 -13.81
CA ALA A 253 10.38 -6.93 -13.48
C ALA A 253 9.47 -6.28 -14.54
N MET A 254 9.76 -6.49 -15.82
CA MET A 254 8.91 -5.97 -16.90
C MET A 254 7.49 -6.55 -16.87
N GLN A 255 7.31 -7.83 -16.56
CA GLN A 255 5.98 -8.42 -16.38
C GLN A 255 5.21 -7.77 -15.22
N LEU A 256 5.89 -7.46 -14.12
CA LEU A 256 5.28 -6.78 -12.97
C LEU A 256 4.87 -5.35 -13.32
N TYR A 257 5.71 -4.59 -14.02
CA TYR A 257 5.31 -3.27 -14.51
C TYR A 257 4.15 -3.32 -15.51
N ASN A 258 4.12 -4.32 -16.40
CA ASN A 258 3.05 -4.51 -17.36
C ASN A 258 1.71 -4.93 -16.72
N SER A 259 1.77 -5.66 -15.60
CA SER A 259 0.59 -6.06 -14.83
C SER A 259 0.12 -5.00 -13.82
N GLY A 260 0.71 -3.80 -13.83
CA GLY A 260 0.31 -2.72 -12.93
C GLY A 260 0.77 -2.92 -11.48
N GLN A 261 1.85 -3.67 -11.28
CA GLN A 261 2.45 -3.95 -9.96
C GLN A 261 3.83 -3.26 -9.80
N PRO A 262 3.89 -1.90 -9.81
CA PRO A 262 5.14 -1.15 -9.77
C PRO A 262 6.01 -1.41 -8.54
N ALA A 263 5.39 -1.62 -7.37
CA ALA A 263 6.13 -1.86 -6.13
C ALA A 263 6.88 -3.19 -6.17
N ALA A 264 6.19 -4.26 -6.62
CA ALA A 264 6.81 -5.55 -6.82
C ALA A 264 7.89 -5.50 -7.92
N GLY A 265 7.64 -4.76 -9.01
CA GLY A 265 8.64 -4.54 -10.06
C GLY A 265 9.92 -3.89 -9.54
N ASN A 266 9.80 -2.83 -8.73
CA ASN A 266 10.94 -2.15 -8.12
C ASN A 266 11.77 -3.08 -7.22
N LEU A 267 11.11 -3.96 -6.46
CA LEU A 267 11.79 -4.94 -5.61
C LEU A 267 12.65 -5.89 -6.45
N ILE A 268 12.11 -6.42 -7.55
CA ILE A 268 12.86 -7.29 -8.46
C ILE A 268 14.03 -6.53 -9.11
N VAL A 269 13.85 -5.27 -9.51
CA VAL A 269 14.94 -4.47 -10.09
C VAL A 269 16.05 -4.22 -9.07
N SER A 270 15.73 -3.95 -7.80
CA SER A 270 16.74 -3.80 -6.75
C SER A 270 17.61 -5.05 -6.58
N ARG A 271 17.02 -6.24 -6.74
CA ARG A 271 17.76 -7.51 -6.66
C ARG A 271 18.81 -7.67 -7.78
N ILE A 272 18.59 -7.07 -8.95
CA ILE A 272 19.54 -7.14 -10.07
C ILE A 272 20.92 -6.56 -9.67
N GLU A 273 20.96 -5.58 -8.76
CA GLU A 273 22.21 -4.95 -8.29
C GLU A 273 23.16 -5.94 -7.60
N GLU A 274 22.62 -7.01 -6.99
CA GLU A 274 23.40 -8.12 -6.41
C GLU A 274 24.17 -8.89 -7.49
N PHE A 275 23.62 -8.92 -8.71
CA PHE A 275 24.11 -9.68 -9.85
C PHE A 275 24.70 -8.78 -10.94
N GLY A 276 24.73 -7.46 -10.82
CA GLY A 276 25.33 -6.60 -11.84
C GLY A 276 24.64 -5.26 -12.00
N THR A 277 24.86 -4.63 -13.15
CA THR A 277 24.25 -3.32 -13.43
C THR A 277 22.82 -3.49 -13.92
N ILE A 278 21.91 -2.67 -13.40
CA ILE A 278 20.53 -2.60 -13.90
C ILE A 278 20.55 -2.18 -15.38
N PRO A 279 19.85 -2.91 -16.28
CA PRO A 279 19.68 -2.50 -17.66
C PRO A 279 19.04 -1.10 -17.78
N GLY A 280 19.48 -0.30 -18.75
CA GLY A 280 19.05 1.11 -18.87
C GLY A 280 17.53 1.31 -18.91
N ASP A 281 16.82 0.48 -19.66
CA ASP A 281 15.35 0.55 -19.78
C ASP A 281 14.66 0.29 -18.43
N LEU A 282 15.18 -0.65 -17.62
CA LEU A 282 14.65 -0.96 -16.30
C LEU A 282 14.97 0.12 -15.26
N ALA A 283 16.09 0.82 -15.41
CA ALA A 283 16.42 1.95 -14.54
C ALA A 283 15.39 3.08 -14.71
N TYR A 284 14.97 3.37 -15.96
CA TYR A 284 13.91 4.32 -16.25
C TYR A 284 12.56 3.85 -15.68
N GLU A 285 12.18 2.58 -15.88
CA GLU A 285 10.92 2.04 -15.37
C GLU A 285 10.86 2.06 -13.84
N ARG A 286 11.97 1.74 -13.14
CA ARG A 286 12.07 1.84 -11.68
C ARG A 286 11.83 3.27 -11.21
N TYR A 287 12.47 4.24 -11.86
CA TYR A 287 12.31 5.66 -11.54
C TYR A 287 10.87 6.14 -11.75
N ALA A 288 10.26 5.80 -12.89
CA ALA A 288 8.87 6.14 -13.18
C ALA A 288 7.90 5.52 -12.16
N ALA A 289 8.12 4.25 -11.79
CA ALA A 289 7.34 3.55 -10.79
C ALA A 289 7.46 4.18 -9.40
N GLN A 290 8.67 4.60 -8.98
CA GLN A 290 8.89 5.29 -7.71
C GLN A 290 8.13 6.62 -7.63
N LEU A 291 8.17 7.44 -8.69
CA LEU A 291 7.41 8.68 -8.74
C LEU A 291 5.91 8.42 -8.62
N TYR A 292 5.40 7.43 -9.34
CA TYR A 292 3.98 7.07 -9.31
C TYR A 292 3.53 6.55 -7.93
N LEU A 293 4.32 5.66 -7.30
CA LEU A 293 4.04 5.14 -5.97
C LEU A 293 4.06 6.24 -4.90
N ASN A 294 5.01 7.17 -4.98
CA ASN A 294 5.07 8.33 -4.09
C ASN A 294 3.82 9.22 -4.25
N ALA A 295 3.43 9.52 -5.50
CA ALA A 295 2.22 10.28 -5.78
C ALA A 295 0.98 9.61 -5.18
N ARG A 296 0.84 8.29 -5.40
CA ARG A 296 -0.25 7.46 -4.86
C ARG A 296 -0.32 7.48 -3.34
N ALA A 297 0.81 7.52 -2.63
CA ALA A 297 0.86 7.53 -1.17
C ALA A 297 0.39 8.86 -0.56
N LEU A 298 0.51 9.96 -1.31
CA LEU A 298 0.11 11.30 -0.85
C LEU A 298 -1.38 11.60 -1.09
N MET A 299 -2.02 10.89 -2.02
CA MET A 299 -3.43 11.11 -2.37
C MET A 299 -4.35 10.93 -1.16
N GLY A 300 -5.27 11.88 -0.97
CA GLY A 300 -6.22 11.88 0.16
C GLY A 300 -5.62 12.28 1.50
N VAL A 301 -4.30 12.39 1.62
CA VAL A 301 -3.59 12.77 2.86
C VAL A 301 -3.01 14.18 2.74
N ASN A 302 -2.33 14.47 1.63
CA ASN A 302 -1.68 15.75 1.37
C ASN A 302 -1.94 16.19 -0.08
N PHE A 303 -2.97 17.01 -0.30
CA PHE A 303 -3.37 17.42 -1.65
C PHE A 303 -2.27 18.20 -2.40
N PRO A 304 -1.62 19.25 -1.83
CA PRO A 304 -0.54 19.94 -2.54
C PRO A 304 0.62 19.02 -2.93
N GLY A 305 1.03 18.14 -2.00
CA GLY A 305 2.10 17.16 -2.26
C GLY A 305 1.72 16.16 -3.34
N ALA A 306 0.50 15.61 -3.29
CA ALA A 306 -0.01 14.70 -4.31
C ALA A 306 -0.05 15.36 -5.69
N ILE A 307 -0.53 16.60 -5.79
CA ILE A 307 -0.56 17.38 -7.04
C ILE A 307 0.85 17.54 -7.62
N GLN A 308 1.84 17.89 -6.79
CA GLN A 308 3.22 18.04 -7.22
C GLN A 308 3.81 16.71 -7.71
N ALA A 309 3.60 15.63 -6.95
CA ALA A 309 4.10 14.31 -7.30
C ALA A 309 3.46 13.76 -8.58
N LEU A 310 2.14 13.94 -8.76
CA LEU A 310 1.43 13.53 -9.98
C LEU A 310 1.91 14.31 -11.21
N ARG A 311 2.17 15.61 -11.06
CA ARG A 311 2.79 16.41 -12.13
C ARG A 311 4.18 15.89 -12.49
N ALA A 312 5.01 15.54 -11.50
CA ALA A 312 6.33 14.96 -11.75
C ALA A 312 6.25 13.63 -12.54
N VAL A 313 5.21 12.82 -12.33
CA VAL A 313 4.94 11.63 -13.15
C VAL A 313 4.57 12.03 -14.58
N MET A 314 3.72 13.04 -14.76
CA MET A 314 3.32 13.54 -16.09
C MET A 314 4.49 14.20 -16.85
N ASP A 315 5.44 14.80 -16.15
CA ASP A 315 6.63 15.45 -16.73
C ASP A 315 7.59 14.42 -17.37
N LEU A 316 7.44 13.12 -17.06
CA LEU A 316 8.11 12.04 -17.78
C LEU A 316 7.64 11.92 -19.25
N GLY A 317 6.53 12.57 -19.59
CA GLY A 317 5.98 12.65 -20.94
C GLY A 317 4.81 11.70 -21.20
N ALA A 318 4.02 12.02 -22.23
CA ALA A 318 2.80 11.29 -22.60
C ALA A 318 3.03 9.83 -23.02
N GLY A 319 4.25 9.46 -23.39
CA GLY A 319 4.65 8.08 -23.68
C GLY A 319 4.99 7.26 -22.43
N GLY A 320 5.07 7.89 -21.24
CA GLY A 320 5.40 7.21 -20.00
C GLY A 320 4.28 6.27 -19.54
N ARG A 321 4.66 5.12 -18.98
CA ARG A 321 3.75 4.06 -18.52
C ARG A 321 2.60 4.53 -17.64
N TYR A 322 2.89 5.45 -16.71
CA TYR A 322 1.94 5.92 -15.70
C TYR A 322 1.25 7.24 -16.06
N TYR A 323 1.47 7.77 -17.26
CA TYR A 323 0.99 9.10 -17.63
C TYR A 323 -0.53 9.23 -17.54
N GLN A 324 -1.26 8.27 -18.13
CA GLN A 324 -2.72 8.28 -18.16
C GLN A 324 -3.32 8.15 -16.75
N GLN A 325 -2.76 7.25 -15.93
CA GLN A 325 -3.18 7.05 -14.55
C GLN A 325 -2.88 8.28 -13.70
N ALA A 326 -1.73 8.92 -13.90
CA ALA A 326 -1.37 10.15 -13.21
C ALA A 326 -2.28 11.33 -13.61
N GLN A 327 -2.63 11.44 -14.89
CA GLN A 327 -3.56 12.46 -15.38
C GLN A 327 -4.95 12.29 -14.75
N GLN A 328 -5.45 11.06 -14.71
CA GLN A 328 -6.72 10.72 -14.04
C GLN A 328 -6.67 11.03 -12.54
N ALA A 329 -5.64 10.56 -11.85
CA ALA A 329 -5.46 10.82 -10.43
C ALA A 329 -5.30 12.31 -10.12
N LEU A 330 -4.70 13.10 -11.02
CA LEU A 330 -4.53 14.54 -10.84
C LEU A 330 -5.86 15.27 -10.91
N TYR A 331 -6.72 14.90 -11.87
CA TYR A 331 -8.09 15.40 -11.93
C TYR A 331 -8.85 15.09 -10.63
N GLU A 332 -8.83 13.83 -10.19
CA GLU A 332 -9.51 13.38 -8.97
C GLU A 332 -9.00 14.11 -7.73
N THR A 333 -7.68 14.30 -7.63
CA THR A 333 -7.04 15.02 -6.52
C THR A 333 -7.50 16.47 -6.46
N TYR A 334 -7.61 17.17 -7.61
CA TYR A 334 -8.14 18.54 -7.61
C TYR A 334 -9.62 18.61 -7.21
N VAL A 335 -10.44 17.67 -7.68
CA VAL A 335 -11.85 17.59 -7.28
C VAL A 335 -11.96 17.38 -5.77
N ALA A 336 -11.25 16.40 -5.22
CA ALA A 336 -11.26 16.11 -3.79
C ALA A 336 -10.70 17.28 -2.95
N TYR A 337 -9.69 17.99 -3.46
CA TYR A 337 -9.16 19.17 -2.77
C TYR A 337 -10.18 20.32 -2.76
N GLY A 338 -10.92 20.51 -3.86
CA GLY A 338 -12.05 21.43 -3.89
C GLY A 338 -13.12 21.04 -2.88
N ASP A 339 -13.45 19.75 -2.77
CA ASP A 339 -14.45 19.23 -1.83
C ASP A 339 -14.05 19.50 -0.38
N ALA A 340 -12.77 19.31 -0.03
CA ALA A 340 -12.24 19.63 1.29
C ALA A 340 -12.45 21.13 1.62
N PHE A 341 -12.17 22.04 0.69
CA PHE A 341 -12.43 23.45 0.90
C PHE A 341 -13.91 23.80 1.04
N THR A 342 -14.80 23.11 0.31
CA THR A 342 -16.24 23.33 0.49
C THR A 342 -16.74 22.89 1.85
N TYR A 343 -16.15 21.82 2.42
CA TYR A 343 -16.47 21.38 3.78
C TYR A 343 -16.08 22.44 4.82
N GLU A 344 -15.01 23.17 4.58
CA GLU A 344 -14.54 24.29 5.40
C GLU A 344 -15.27 25.62 5.10
N ASN A 345 -16.30 25.62 4.24
CA ASN A 345 -16.97 26.82 3.72
C ASN A 345 -16.04 27.80 2.99
N ASN A 346 -14.86 27.35 2.54
CA ASN A 346 -13.93 28.13 1.75
C ASN A 346 -14.22 27.99 0.25
N TRP A 347 -15.35 28.57 -0.18
CA TRP A 347 -15.88 28.41 -1.54
C TRP A 347 -14.97 28.97 -2.65
N CYS A 348 -14.23 30.05 -2.38
CA CYS A 348 -13.35 30.65 -3.37
C CYS A 348 -12.10 29.79 -3.64
N SER A 349 -11.50 29.22 -2.60
CA SER A 349 -10.42 28.24 -2.79
C SER A 349 -10.94 26.98 -3.47
N ALA A 350 -12.13 26.50 -3.11
CA ALA A 350 -12.77 25.36 -3.78
C ALA A 350 -12.96 25.59 -5.28
N ALA A 351 -13.53 26.74 -5.68
CA ALA A 351 -13.72 27.11 -7.08
C ALA A 351 -12.40 27.12 -7.87
N THR A 352 -11.30 27.52 -7.24
CA THR A 352 -9.97 27.48 -7.87
C THR A 352 -9.53 26.04 -8.16
N GLN A 353 -9.70 25.12 -7.20
CA GLN A 353 -9.33 23.72 -7.41
C GLN A 353 -10.20 23.02 -8.46
N TYR A 354 -11.51 23.26 -8.48
CA TYR A 354 -12.37 22.73 -9.53
C TYR A 354 -12.02 23.27 -10.92
N ARG A 355 -11.61 24.53 -11.02
CA ARG A 355 -11.09 25.10 -12.27
C ARG A 355 -9.82 24.39 -12.72
N ASN A 356 -8.90 24.11 -11.79
CA ASN A 356 -7.70 23.34 -12.09
C ASN A 356 -8.04 21.92 -12.59
N ALA A 357 -9.02 21.25 -11.99
CA ALA A 357 -9.51 19.96 -12.47
C ALA A 357 -10.03 20.05 -13.92
N MET A 358 -10.82 21.08 -14.23
CA MET A 358 -11.35 21.29 -15.58
C MET A 358 -10.27 21.55 -16.65
N ASN A 359 -9.12 22.11 -16.24
CA ASN A 359 -7.96 22.26 -17.14
C ASN A 359 -7.30 20.91 -17.48
N ILE A 360 -7.52 19.87 -16.66
CA ILE A 360 -7.08 18.50 -16.96
C ILE A 360 -8.11 17.79 -17.83
N PHE A 361 -9.37 17.75 -17.39
CA PHE A 361 -10.50 17.22 -18.16
C PHE A 361 -11.67 18.20 -18.13
N ALA A 362 -12.05 18.71 -19.30
CA ALA A 362 -13.12 19.69 -19.44
C ALA A 362 -14.51 19.11 -19.12
N SER A 363 -14.69 17.79 -19.23
CA SER A 363 -15.93 17.08 -18.90
C SER A 363 -15.84 16.40 -17.54
N GLY A 364 -16.99 16.27 -16.86
CA GLY A 364 -17.11 15.54 -15.59
C GLY A 364 -17.77 16.35 -14.48
N VAL A 365 -17.68 15.83 -13.25
CA VAL A 365 -18.35 16.41 -12.07
C VAL A 365 -17.79 17.78 -11.67
N ALA A 366 -16.54 18.08 -12.05
CA ALA A 366 -15.86 19.32 -11.73
C ALA A 366 -16.60 20.57 -12.24
N ASN A 367 -17.27 20.52 -13.41
CA ASN A 367 -17.96 21.68 -13.98
C ASN A 367 -19.14 22.13 -13.10
N GLY A 368 -20.00 21.20 -12.68
CA GLY A 368 -21.12 21.50 -11.78
C GLY A 368 -20.64 22.00 -10.41
N LYS A 369 -19.61 21.35 -9.86
CA LYS A 369 -18.98 21.77 -8.59
C LYS A 369 -18.36 23.16 -8.68
N PHE A 370 -17.69 23.46 -9.80
CA PHE A 370 -17.14 24.78 -10.08
C PHE A 370 -18.22 25.85 -10.11
N THR A 371 -19.29 25.65 -10.90
CA THR A 371 -20.39 26.64 -11.01
C THR A 371 -21.03 26.93 -9.65
N ASN A 372 -21.29 25.89 -8.85
CA ASN A 372 -21.84 26.06 -7.50
C ASN A 372 -20.88 26.86 -6.60
N ALA A 373 -19.61 26.44 -6.52
CA ALA A 373 -18.62 27.10 -5.67
C ALA A 373 -18.33 28.55 -6.09
N ASP A 374 -18.24 28.82 -7.40
CA ASP A 374 -18.01 30.18 -7.93
C ASP A 374 -19.20 31.11 -7.63
N THR A 375 -20.44 30.59 -7.71
CA THR A 375 -21.65 31.34 -7.34
C THR A 375 -21.61 31.74 -5.87
N ILE A 376 -21.41 30.78 -4.96
CA ILE A 376 -21.38 31.06 -3.51
C ILE A 376 -20.19 31.98 -3.15
N CYS A 377 -19.03 31.81 -3.79
CA CYS A 377 -17.88 32.67 -3.60
C CYS A 377 -18.17 34.14 -3.96
N ARG A 378 -18.91 34.40 -5.04
CA ARG A 378 -19.23 35.77 -5.49
C ARG A 378 -20.40 36.39 -4.74
N THR A 379 -21.38 35.58 -4.38
CA THR A 379 -22.59 36.00 -3.66
C THR A 379 -22.72 35.15 -2.40
N PRO A 380 -21.95 35.45 -1.34
CA PRO A 380 -22.06 34.71 -0.10
C PRO A 380 -23.49 34.88 0.45
N PRO A 381 -24.13 33.80 0.93
CA PRO A 381 -25.47 33.90 1.50
C PRO A 381 -25.46 34.93 2.63
N THR A 382 -26.37 35.90 2.56
CA THR A 382 -26.57 36.85 3.66
C THR A 382 -27.11 36.08 4.85
N VAL A 383 -26.32 36.01 5.93
CA VAL A 383 -26.82 35.57 7.23
C VAL A 383 -27.94 36.52 7.66
N ASP A 384 -29.14 35.98 7.87
CA ASP A 384 -30.27 36.76 8.38
C ASP A 384 -29.92 37.22 9.81
N PRO A 385 -29.78 38.53 10.06
CA PRO A 385 -29.41 39.06 11.37
C PRO A 385 -30.50 38.82 12.44
N LEU A 386 -31.68 38.36 12.06
CA LEU A 386 -32.77 37.99 12.98
C LEU A 386 -32.79 36.50 13.33
N GLN A 387 -31.89 35.70 12.74
CA GLN A 387 -31.79 34.28 13.07
C GLN A 387 -30.94 34.13 14.34
N PRO A 388 -31.48 33.62 15.46
CA PRO A 388 -30.70 33.41 16.67
C PRO A 388 -29.53 32.48 16.37
N PRO A 389 -28.35 32.67 17.01
CA PRO A 389 -27.19 31.82 16.76
C PRO A 389 -27.60 30.36 16.99
N ILE A 390 -27.49 29.56 15.93
CA ILE A 390 -27.63 28.12 16.03
C ILE A 390 -26.48 27.63 16.92
N ASP A 391 -26.83 27.13 18.10
CA ASP A 391 -25.89 26.54 19.03
C ASP A 391 -25.29 25.27 18.40
N SER A 392 -24.06 25.37 17.91
CA SER A 392 -23.33 24.30 17.25
C SER A 392 -22.81 23.24 18.24
N THR A 393 -23.51 22.98 19.34
CA THR A 393 -23.26 21.78 20.13
C THR A 393 -23.76 20.57 19.36
N LEU A 394 -22.88 19.99 18.55
CA LEU A 394 -23.09 18.64 18.01
C LEU A 394 -23.43 17.69 19.17
N PRO A 395 -24.47 16.84 19.06
CA PRO A 395 -24.58 15.71 19.96
C PRO A 395 -23.34 14.83 19.78
N ALA A 396 -22.58 14.66 20.85
CA ALA A 396 -21.46 13.72 20.93
C ALA A 396 -21.98 12.31 20.60
N GLY A 397 -21.75 11.85 19.38
CA GLY A 397 -22.29 10.57 18.91
C GLY A 397 -21.58 9.94 17.73
N PHE A 398 -20.49 10.52 17.22
CA PHE A 398 -19.65 9.85 16.22
C PHE A 398 -18.32 9.49 16.83
N VAL A 399 -18.23 8.23 17.25
CA VAL A 399 -16.98 7.53 17.55
C VAL A 399 -16.23 7.40 16.22
N PRO A 400 -14.99 7.89 16.11
CA PRO A 400 -14.15 7.60 14.96
C PRO A 400 -13.75 6.13 15.03
N LEU A 401 -14.21 5.34 14.05
CA LEU A 401 -13.60 4.05 13.78
C LEU A 401 -12.25 4.31 13.08
N GLY A 402 -11.18 4.10 13.82
CA GLY A 402 -9.90 3.69 13.28
C GLY A 402 -9.37 2.54 14.13
N PRO A 403 -8.28 1.87 13.73
CA PRO A 403 -7.56 1.97 12.45
C PRO A 403 -8.18 1.18 11.29
#